data_AF-A0A537AD53-F1
#
_entry.id   AF-A0A537AD53-F1
#
_cell.length_a   1.000
_cell.length_b   1.000
_cell.length_c   1.000
_cell.angle_alpha   90.00
_cell.angle_beta   90.00
_cell.angle_gamma   90.00
#
_symmetry.space_group_name_H-M   'P 1'
#
loop_
_entity.id
_entity.type
_entity.pdbx_description
1 polymer ?
#
loop_
_entity_poly.entity_id
_entity_poly.type
_entity_poly.pdbx_seq_one_letter_code
_entity_poly.pdbx_strand_id
1 'polypeptide(L)'
;MGGDRQLRLRPILPFGERLYRPLEPYAYTLIRVATGAIFVPHGVLKLFFGGAGSALGYGIGVLELAGGLALALGILVRPVALLLILDVLMIIVANIGKGWLWTRGGVQYHTFLLGMLIAVAIGGAGRYALQKSIEARLPPIGYALARVWFALLILPSGYEKVFADGATRIAAGNVLKTGFYPPLFWAWVVALLSA
;
A
#
# COMPACT_ATOMS: atom_id res chain seq x y z
N MET A 1 21.65 -22.64 34.55
CA MET A 1 22.02 -22.67 33.10
C MET A 1 20.76 -23.00 32.29
N GLY A 2 19.88 -22.01 32.09
CA GLY A 2 18.67 -22.17 31.29
C GLY A 2 18.98 -21.73 29.86
N GLY A 3 19.03 -22.68 28.93
CA GLY A 3 19.32 -22.40 27.54
C GLY A 3 18.19 -21.61 26.89
N ASP A 4 18.48 -20.37 26.50
CA ASP A 4 17.69 -19.57 25.57
C ASP A 4 17.57 -20.34 24.25
N ARG A 5 16.52 -21.15 24.14
CA ARG A 5 16.15 -21.84 22.91
C ARG A 5 15.55 -20.78 21.98
N GLN A 6 16.40 -19.96 21.37
CA GLN A 6 15.99 -19.09 20.28
C GLN A 6 15.38 -19.99 19.21
N LEU A 7 14.06 -19.94 19.06
CA LEU A 7 13.32 -20.59 17.98
C LEU A 7 13.78 -19.93 16.67
N ARG A 8 14.91 -20.38 16.14
CA ARG A 8 15.36 -20.04 14.79
C ARG A 8 14.40 -20.72 13.84
N LEU A 9 13.35 -20.00 13.45
CA LEU A 9 12.46 -20.40 12.37
C LEU A 9 13.34 -20.67 11.15
N ARG A 10 13.48 -21.95 10.79
CA ARG A 10 14.25 -22.34 9.61
C ARG A 10 13.46 -21.89 8.39
N PRO A 11 14.06 -21.15 7.45
CA PRO A 11 13.40 -20.85 6.19
C PRO A 11 13.00 -22.14 5.48
N ILE A 12 11.79 -22.13 4.91
CA ILE A 12 11.26 -23.25 4.11
C ILE A 12 12.18 -23.52 2.91
N LEU A 13 12.77 -22.47 2.35
CA LEU A 13 13.71 -22.53 1.23
C LEU A 13 15.11 -22.06 1.69
N PRO A 14 16.07 -22.97 1.95
CA PRO A 14 17.36 -22.63 2.54
C PRO A 14 18.23 -21.72 1.67
N PHE A 15 18.00 -21.69 0.35
CA PHE A 15 18.68 -20.74 -0.55
C PHE A 15 18.19 -19.30 -0.39
N GLY A 16 16.91 -19.11 -0.01
CA GLY A 16 16.31 -17.78 0.16
C GLY A 16 16.98 -17.00 1.29
N GLU A 17 17.49 -17.70 2.31
CA GLU A 17 18.14 -17.09 3.47
C GLU A 17 19.33 -16.23 3.10
N ARG A 18 20.10 -16.63 2.07
CA ARG A 18 21.24 -15.87 1.57
C ARG A 18 20.82 -14.56 0.91
N LEU A 19 19.61 -14.52 0.34
CA LEU A 19 19.08 -13.36 -0.35
C LEU A 19 18.40 -12.37 0.61
N TYR A 20 17.52 -12.84 1.51
CA TYR A 20 16.72 -11.93 2.34
C TYR A 20 17.42 -11.48 3.63
N ARG A 21 18.35 -12.26 4.21
CA ARG A 21 19.03 -11.86 5.47
C ARG A 21 19.74 -10.50 5.38
N PRO A 22 20.52 -10.20 4.33
CA PRO A 22 21.16 -8.90 4.21
C PRO A 22 20.16 -7.75 4.02
N LEU A 23 18.97 -8.05 3.49
CA LEU A 23 17.93 -7.08 3.18
C LEU A 23 16.97 -6.82 4.36
N GLU A 24 16.87 -7.76 5.29
CA GLU A 24 15.98 -7.70 6.46
C GLU A 24 16.05 -6.36 7.22
N PRO A 25 17.23 -5.77 7.49
CA PRO A 25 17.31 -4.48 8.17
C PRO A 25 16.64 -3.33 7.41
N TYR A 26 16.58 -3.42 6.08
CA TYR A 26 16.08 -2.36 5.20
C TYR A 26 14.59 -2.49 4.88
N ALA A 27 13.95 -3.64 5.13
CA ALA A 27 12.59 -3.88 4.68
C ALA A 27 11.57 -2.87 5.26
N TYR A 28 11.74 -2.40 6.50
CA TYR A 28 10.85 -1.43 7.12
C TYR A 28 11.10 -0.04 6.56
N THR A 29 12.38 0.29 6.34
CA THR A 29 12.77 1.51 5.65
C THR A 29 12.19 1.55 4.25
N LEU A 30 12.16 0.42 3.54
CA LEU A 30 11.52 0.32 2.23
C LEU A 30 10.02 0.60 2.31
N ILE A 31 9.29 0.04 3.29
CA ILE A 31 7.88 0.35 3.52
C ILE A 31 7.69 1.85 3.75
N ARG A 32 8.48 2.44 4.66
CA ARG A 32 8.40 3.86 5.00
C ARG A 32 8.69 4.76 3.79
N VAL A 33 9.77 4.47 3.06
CA VAL A 33 10.19 5.22 1.86
C VAL A 33 9.15 5.10 0.75
N ALA A 34 8.66 3.89 0.46
CA ALA A 34 7.65 3.68 -0.56
C ALA A 34 6.33 4.39 -0.21
N THR A 35 5.91 4.33 1.06
CA THR A 35 4.72 5.01 1.55
C THR A 35 4.84 6.52 1.37
N GLY A 36 5.97 7.12 1.76
CA GLY A 36 6.20 8.56 1.60
C GLY A 36 6.33 8.98 0.13
N ALA A 37 7.02 8.19 -0.69
CA ALA A 37 7.25 8.49 -2.10
C ALA A 37 5.96 8.56 -2.93
N ILE A 38 4.92 7.79 -2.55
CA ILE A 38 3.61 7.82 -3.21
C ILE A 38 2.99 9.23 -3.16
N PHE A 39 3.17 9.97 -2.07
CA PHE A 39 2.58 11.30 -1.92
C PHE A 39 3.28 12.38 -2.75
N VAL A 40 4.53 12.17 -3.14
CA VAL A 40 5.34 13.18 -3.85
C VAL A 40 4.70 13.56 -5.20
N PRO A 41 4.35 12.61 -6.10
CA PRO A 41 3.63 12.95 -7.33
C PRO A 41 2.30 13.68 -7.08
N HIS A 42 1.55 13.32 -6.04
CA HIS A 42 0.28 13.94 -5.71
C HIS A 42 0.46 15.41 -5.28
N GLY A 43 1.43 15.67 -4.40
CA GLY A 43 1.75 17.02 -3.97
C GLY A 43 2.30 17.86 -5.13
N VAL A 44 3.16 17.30 -5.98
CA VAL A 44 3.66 17.97 -7.18
C VAL A 44 2.50 18.37 -8.12
N LEU A 45 1.55 17.45 -8.35
CA LEU A 45 0.39 17.72 -9.20
C LEU A 45 -0.45 18.88 -8.65
N LYS A 46 -0.68 18.89 -7.33
CA LYS A 46 -1.46 19.94 -6.67
C LYS A 46 -0.78 21.30 -6.72
N LEU A 47 0.53 21.35 -6.48
CA LEU A 47 1.28 22.60 -6.34
C LEU A 47 1.69 23.23 -7.68
N PHE A 48 2.06 22.39 -8.66
CA PHE A 48 2.73 22.88 -9.88
C PHE A 48 1.96 22.61 -11.17
N PHE A 49 0.97 21.71 -11.14
CA PHE A 49 0.20 21.33 -12.33
C PHE A 49 -1.30 21.63 -12.19
N GLY A 50 -1.66 22.58 -11.33
CA GLY A 50 -3.03 23.08 -11.20
C GLY A 50 -4.00 22.17 -10.46
N GLY A 51 -3.52 21.13 -9.77
CA GLY A 51 -4.39 20.15 -9.08
C GLY A 51 -5.03 20.64 -7.77
N ALA A 52 -4.60 21.75 -7.18
CA ALA A 52 -5.07 22.21 -5.87
C ALA A 52 -6.48 22.83 -5.89
N GLY A 53 -6.84 23.57 -6.94
CA GLY A 53 -8.17 24.21 -7.13
C GLY A 53 -8.66 25.19 -6.04
N SER A 54 -7.99 25.27 -4.88
CA SER A 54 -8.38 26.02 -3.68
C SER A 54 -7.20 26.22 -2.73
N ALA A 55 -7.29 27.18 -1.81
CA ALA A 55 -6.26 27.40 -0.79
C ALA A 55 -6.02 26.16 0.09
N LEU A 56 -7.10 25.46 0.47
CA LEU A 56 -6.99 24.20 1.22
C LEU A 56 -6.27 23.13 0.40
N GLY A 57 -6.56 23.03 -0.91
CA GLY A 57 -5.89 22.09 -1.80
C GLY A 57 -4.40 22.38 -1.97
N TYR A 58 -3.97 23.63 -1.90
CA TYR A 58 -2.54 23.99 -1.85
C TYR A 58 -1.92 23.54 -0.52
N GLY A 59 -2.61 23.74 0.60
CA GLY A 59 -2.16 23.24 1.91
C GLY A 59 -1.99 21.73 1.93
N ILE A 60 -2.94 20.98 1.35
CA ILE A 60 -2.83 19.53 1.16
C ILE A 60 -1.65 19.20 0.24
N GLY A 61 -1.47 19.93 -0.87
CA GLY A 61 -0.33 19.71 -1.77
C GLY A 61 1.03 19.88 -1.09
N VAL A 62 1.16 20.86 -0.20
CA VAL A 62 2.37 21.03 0.63
C VAL A 62 2.54 19.86 1.59
N LEU A 63 1.46 19.45 2.26
CA LEU A 63 1.49 18.30 3.17
C LEU A 63 1.90 17.01 2.44
N GLU A 64 1.33 16.72 1.27
CA GLU A 64 1.67 15.53 0.50
C GLU A 64 3.12 15.55 0.01
N LEU A 65 3.59 16.69 -0.52
CA LEU A 65 4.96 16.79 -1.02
C LEU A 65 5.99 16.77 0.11
N ALA A 66 5.90 17.74 1.04
CA ALA A 66 6.88 17.88 2.11
C ALA A 66 6.75 16.75 3.13
N GLY A 67 5.51 16.36 3.47
CA GLY A 67 5.24 15.22 4.34
C GLY A 67 5.67 13.91 3.71
N GLY A 68 5.42 13.68 2.42
CA GLY A 68 5.90 12.48 1.72
C GLY A 68 7.43 12.34 1.78
N LEU A 69 8.15 13.43 1.51
CA LEU A 69 9.61 13.47 1.62
C LEU A 69 10.10 13.29 3.06
N ALA A 70 9.50 13.99 4.04
CA ALA A 70 9.85 13.86 5.45
C ALA A 70 9.64 12.42 5.93
N LEU A 71 8.51 11.81 5.58
CA LEU A 71 8.21 10.42 5.91
C LEU A 71 9.25 9.47 5.31
N ALA A 72 9.58 9.63 4.03
CA ALA A 72 10.56 8.79 3.35
C ALA A 72 11.96 8.90 3.99
N LEU A 73 12.41 10.12 4.28
CA LEU A 73 13.69 10.40 4.94
C LEU A 73 13.71 9.99 6.42
N GLY A 74 12.55 9.74 7.03
CA GLY A 74 12.45 9.39 8.43
C GLY A 74 12.59 10.61 9.35
N ILE A 75 11.96 11.72 8.99
CA ILE A 75 11.92 12.99 9.73
C ILE A 75 10.48 13.18 10.23
N LEU A 76 10.32 13.42 11.54
CA LEU A 76 9.01 13.63 12.18
C LEU A 76 7.96 12.60 11.75
N VAL A 77 8.33 11.32 11.68
CA VAL A 77 7.55 10.26 11.03
C VAL A 77 6.16 10.12 11.61
N ARG A 78 6.01 10.18 12.94
CA ARG A 78 4.69 10.04 13.58
C ARG A 78 3.74 11.19 13.27
N PRO A 79 4.06 12.46 13.56
CA PRO A 79 3.15 13.55 13.26
C PRO A 79 2.87 13.67 11.76
N VAL A 80 3.88 13.45 10.90
CA VAL A 80 3.69 13.47 9.45
C VAL A 80 2.75 12.35 9.00
N ALA A 81 2.94 11.12 9.47
CA ALA A 81 2.05 10.00 9.17
C ALA A 81 0.62 10.26 9.62
N LEU A 82 0.41 10.86 10.81
CA LEU A 82 -0.91 11.20 11.31
C LEU A 82 -1.63 12.23 10.43
N LEU A 83 -0.91 13.26 9.97
CA LEU A 83 -1.48 14.25 9.04
C LEU A 83 -1.86 13.61 7.69
N LEU A 84 -0.99 12.75 7.15
CA LEU A 84 -1.28 12.01 5.90
C LEU A 84 -2.41 11.00 6.08
N ILE A 85 -2.61 10.43 7.27
CA ILE A 85 -3.77 9.57 7.57
C ILE A 85 -5.06 10.38 7.44
N LEU A 86 -5.10 11.59 8.00
CA LEU A 86 -6.28 12.46 7.89
C LEU A 86 -6.57 12.81 6.44
N ASP A 87 -5.54 13.13 5.66
CA ASP A 87 -5.66 13.39 4.22
C ASP A 87 -6.26 12.18 3.47
N VAL A 88 -5.68 10.98 3.66
CA VAL A 88 -6.19 9.76 3.03
C VAL A 88 -7.61 9.41 3.47
N LEU A 89 -7.98 9.65 4.74
CA LEU A 89 -9.34 9.43 5.23
C LEU A 89 -10.35 10.35 4.54
N MET A 90 -10.01 11.63 4.34
CA MET A 90 -10.87 12.55 3.57
C MET A 90 -11.09 12.04 2.14
N ILE A 91 -10.03 11.53 1.49
CA ILE A 91 -10.14 10.95 0.15
C ILE A 91 -11.01 9.69 0.14
N ILE A 92 -10.90 8.82 1.15
CA ILE A 92 -11.76 7.64 1.29
C ILE A 92 -13.22 8.07 1.40
N VAL A 93 -13.55 9.02 2.28
CA VAL A 93 -14.91 9.52 2.44
C VAL A 93 -15.46 10.09 1.12
N ALA A 94 -14.65 10.83 0.37
CA ALA A 94 -15.05 11.40 -0.92
C ALA A 94 -15.27 10.35 -2.02
N ASN A 95 -14.69 9.14 -1.89
CA ASN A 95 -14.70 8.13 -2.95
C ASN A 95 -15.38 6.81 -2.55
N ILE A 96 -15.86 6.66 -1.32
CA ILE A 96 -16.48 5.41 -0.84
C ILE A 96 -17.72 5.01 -1.66
N GLY A 97 -18.46 6.01 -2.17
CA GLY A 97 -19.60 5.79 -3.07
C GLY A 97 -19.23 5.19 -4.43
N LYS A 98 -17.96 5.25 -4.85
CA LYS A 98 -17.46 4.64 -6.10
C LYS A 98 -17.15 3.15 -5.94
N GLY A 99 -17.34 2.60 -4.73
CA GLY A 99 -17.12 1.20 -4.40
C GLY A 99 -15.66 0.87 -4.07
N TRP A 100 -15.34 -0.41 -4.08
CA TRP A 100 -14.03 -0.90 -3.65
C TRP A 100 -12.94 -0.73 -4.71
N LEU A 101 -13.13 -1.27 -5.91
CA LEU A 101 -12.07 -1.38 -6.92
C LEU A 101 -11.51 -0.03 -7.40
N TRP A 102 -10.18 0.09 -7.38
CA TRP A 102 -9.47 1.29 -7.83
C TRP A 102 -9.69 1.61 -9.32
N THR A 103 -9.97 0.60 -10.16
CA THR A 103 -10.20 0.77 -11.61
C THR A 103 -11.46 1.58 -11.94
N ARG A 104 -12.34 1.78 -10.95
CA ARG A 104 -13.54 2.62 -11.06
C ARG A 104 -13.43 3.91 -10.24
N GLY A 105 -12.23 4.22 -9.74
CA GLY A 105 -11.99 5.30 -8.79
C GLY A 105 -12.41 4.97 -7.35
N GLY A 106 -12.57 3.69 -7.02
CA GLY A 106 -12.93 3.22 -5.68
C GLY A 106 -11.82 3.38 -4.64
N VAL A 107 -12.11 2.98 -3.40
CA VAL A 107 -11.27 3.27 -2.24
C VAL A 107 -10.09 2.31 -2.01
N GLN A 108 -10.00 1.19 -2.74
CA GLN A 108 -9.00 0.13 -2.53
C GLN A 108 -7.56 0.65 -2.39
N TYR A 109 -7.12 1.54 -3.29
CA TYR A 109 -5.75 2.09 -3.24
C TYR A 109 -5.53 3.00 -2.02
N HIS A 110 -6.53 3.82 -1.69
CA HIS A 110 -6.51 4.69 -0.52
C HIS A 110 -6.49 3.88 0.78
N THR A 111 -7.27 2.80 0.85
CA THR A 111 -7.26 1.86 1.98
C THR A 111 -5.91 1.16 2.12
N PHE A 112 -5.23 0.84 1.01
CA PHE A 112 -3.86 0.32 1.06
C PHE A 112 -2.91 1.32 1.71
N LEU A 113 -2.95 2.56 1.22
CA LEU A 113 -2.08 3.63 1.72
C LEU A 113 -2.36 3.94 3.20
N LEU A 114 -3.63 3.95 3.61
CA LEU A 114 -4.04 4.11 5.01
C LEU A 114 -3.38 3.08 5.93
N GLY A 115 -3.41 1.79 5.57
CA GLY A 115 -2.78 0.75 6.37
C GLY A 115 -1.27 0.89 6.45
N MET A 116 -0.61 1.28 5.35
CA MET A 116 0.83 1.53 5.36
C MET A 116 1.19 2.72 6.24
N LEU A 117 0.40 3.81 6.21
CA LEU A 117 0.60 4.94 7.10
C LEU A 117 0.39 4.57 8.56
N ILE A 118 -0.63 3.76 8.89
CA ILE A 118 -0.84 3.28 10.27
C ILE A 118 0.34 2.40 10.71
N ALA A 119 0.81 1.49 9.84
CA ALA A 119 1.99 0.67 10.11
C ALA A 119 3.23 1.54 10.40
N VAL A 120 3.41 2.62 9.63
CA VAL A 120 4.51 3.57 9.80
C VAL A 120 4.35 4.43 11.05
N ALA A 121 3.14 4.90 11.36
CA ALA A 121 2.84 5.69 12.55
C ALA A 121 3.13 4.89 13.85
N ILE A 122 2.75 3.61 13.86
CA ILE A 122 3.03 2.70 14.99
C ILE A 122 4.51 2.35 15.03
N GLY A 123 5.08 1.91 13.91
CA GLY A 123 6.47 1.45 13.83
C GLY A 123 7.51 2.57 14.02
N GLY A 124 7.13 3.82 13.78
CA GLY A 124 7.96 5.02 13.93
C GLY A 124 9.06 5.12 12.88
N ALA A 125 10.11 5.89 13.19
CA ALA A 125 11.20 6.18 12.28
C ALA A 125 12.00 4.96 11.78
N GLY A 126 12.16 3.89 12.56
CA GLY A 126 12.94 2.72 12.14
C GLY A 126 14.47 2.94 12.12
N ARG A 127 15.23 1.95 11.62
CA ARG A 127 16.70 1.89 11.77
C ARG A 127 17.44 2.92 10.91
N TYR A 128 17.03 3.09 9.65
CA TYR A 128 17.69 3.97 8.67
C TYR A 128 16.87 5.25 8.44
N ALA A 129 16.62 5.99 9.52
CA ALA A 129 16.01 7.32 9.49
C ALA A 129 17.09 8.41 9.67
N LEU A 130 16.89 9.57 9.04
CA LEU A 130 17.74 10.74 9.26
C LEU A 130 17.57 11.31 10.68
N GLN A 131 16.34 11.35 11.19
CA GLN A 131 16.06 11.82 12.55
C GLN A 131 15.93 10.63 13.52
N LYS A 132 16.96 10.41 14.35
CA LYS A 132 17.06 9.21 15.20
C LYS A 132 16.54 9.39 16.63
N SER A 133 16.50 10.62 17.15
CA SER A 133 16.52 10.91 18.59
C SER A 133 15.15 11.11 19.26
N ILE A 134 14.05 11.13 18.50
CA ILE A 134 12.76 11.61 19.02
C ILE A 134 11.67 10.52 19.09
N GLU A 135 11.84 9.38 18.42
CA GLU A 135 10.77 8.38 18.31
C GLU A 135 11.16 6.97 18.76
N ALA A 136 10.31 6.37 19.59
CA ALA A 136 10.38 4.95 19.90
C ALA A 136 10.21 4.12 18.63
N ARG A 137 11.10 3.15 18.41
CA ARG A 137 11.12 2.31 17.22
C ARG A 137 10.39 1.00 17.51
N LEU A 138 9.24 0.81 16.87
CA LEU A 138 8.48 -0.44 16.92
C LEU A 138 8.32 -1.11 15.53
N PRO A 139 9.38 -1.23 14.67
CA PRO A 139 9.26 -1.87 13.36
C PRO A 139 8.57 -3.24 13.36
N PRO A 140 8.81 -4.16 14.33
CA PRO A 140 8.16 -5.47 14.34
C PRO A 140 6.62 -5.38 14.35
N ILE A 141 6.06 -4.43 15.12
CA ILE A 141 4.60 -4.22 15.21
C ILE A 141 4.09 -3.59 13.91
N GLY A 142 4.82 -2.59 13.39
CA GLY A 142 4.50 -1.99 12.09
C GLY A 142 4.46 -3.03 10.97
N TYR A 143 5.43 -3.95 10.92
CA TYR A 143 5.42 -5.06 9.97
C TYR A 143 4.24 -6.01 10.17
N ALA A 144 3.93 -6.39 11.42
CA ALA A 144 2.82 -7.28 11.71
C ALA A 144 1.51 -6.68 11.20
N LEU A 145 1.29 -5.38 11.46
CA LEU A 145 0.12 -4.67 10.95
C LEU A 145 0.13 -4.60 9.43
N ALA A 146 1.24 -4.20 8.80
CA ALA A 146 1.33 -4.10 7.35
C ALA A 146 0.97 -5.44 6.67
N ARG A 147 1.43 -6.57 7.23
CA ARG A 147 1.12 -7.92 6.74
C ARG A 147 -0.36 -8.27 6.86
N VAL A 148 -0.93 -8.07 8.05
CA VAL A 148 -2.35 -8.36 8.30
C VAL A 148 -3.24 -7.46 7.44
N TRP A 149 -2.91 -6.18 7.37
CA TRP A 149 -3.65 -5.21 6.56
C TRP A 149 -3.64 -5.57 5.08
N PHE A 150 -2.47 -5.91 4.54
CA PHE A 150 -2.35 -6.30 3.14
C PHE A 150 -3.16 -7.56 2.82
N ALA A 151 -3.15 -8.54 3.72
CA ALA A 151 -3.96 -9.75 3.58
C ALA A 151 -5.47 -9.41 3.56
N LEU A 152 -5.94 -8.58 4.49
CA LEU A 152 -7.33 -8.14 4.54
C LEU A 152 -7.74 -7.34 3.31
N LEU A 153 -6.85 -6.50 2.79
CA LEU A 153 -7.10 -5.67 1.61
C LEU A 153 -7.34 -6.48 0.33
N ILE A 154 -6.73 -7.66 0.21
CA ILE A 154 -6.92 -8.49 -0.98
C ILE A 154 -8.30 -9.16 -0.99
N LEU A 155 -8.88 -9.45 0.18
CA LEU A 155 -10.11 -10.24 0.29
C LEU A 155 -11.30 -9.67 -0.50
N PRO A 156 -11.68 -8.37 -0.38
CA PRO A 156 -12.81 -7.85 -1.14
C PRO A 156 -12.55 -7.89 -2.65
N SER A 157 -11.30 -7.67 -3.05
CA SER A 157 -10.89 -7.74 -4.46
C SER A 157 -10.98 -9.16 -5.02
N GLY A 158 -10.59 -10.16 -4.22
CA GLY A 158 -10.72 -11.57 -4.57
C GLY A 158 -12.19 -11.98 -4.67
N TYR A 159 -13.01 -11.55 -3.70
CA TYR A 159 -14.44 -11.82 -3.71
C TYR A 159 -15.12 -11.27 -4.96
N GLU A 160 -14.87 -10.00 -5.32
CA GLU A 160 -15.47 -9.41 -6.52
C GLU A 160 -15.06 -10.13 -7.81
N LYS A 161 -13.80 -10.57 -7.90
CA LYS A 161 -13.29 -11.27 -9.08
C LYS A 161 -13.94 -12.64 -9.27
N VAL A 162 -14.12 -13.38 -8.17
CA VAL A 162 -14.59 -14.77 -8.20
C VAL A 162 -16.11 -14.87 -8.15
N PHE A 163 -16.78 -14.03 -7.34
CA PHE A 163 -18.19 -14.21 -6.99
C PHE A 163 -19.12 -13.07 -7.45
N ALA A 164 -18.59 -11.90 -7.85
CA ALA A 164 -19.41 -10.74 -8.25
C ALA A 164 -19.21 -10.34 -9.72
N ASP A 165 -19.34 -11.33 -10.62
CA ASP A 165 -19.25 -11.15 -12.07
C ASP A 165 -17.95 -10.49 -12.57
N GLY A 166 -16.88 -10.53 -11.77
CA GLY A 166 -15.59 -9.98 -12.15
C GLY A 166 -14.94 -10.75 -13.30
N ALA A 167 -14.98 -12.07 -13.26
CA ALA A 167 -14.47 -12.93 -14.33
C ALA A 167 -15.28 -12.77 -15.63
N THR A 168 -16.61 -12.76 -15.57
CA THR A 168 -17.50 -12.55 -16.72
C THR A 168 -17.33 -11.15 -17.32
N ARG A 169 -17.13 -10.12 -16.49
CA ARG A 169 -16.85 -8.74 -16.95
C ARG A 169 -15.47 -8.58 -17.60
N ILE A 170 -14.43 -9.17 -17.03
CA ILE A 170 -13.06 -9.14 -17.61
C ILE A 170 -13.03 -9.91 -18.93
N ALA A 171 -13.66 -11.08 -18.94
CA ALA A 171 -13.85 -11.89 -20.13
C ALA A 171 -14.61 -11.12 -21.21
N ALA A 172 -15.77 -10.54 -20.89
CA ALA A 172 -16.52 -9.72 -21.85
C ALA A 172 -15.68 -8.54 -22.35
N GLY A 173 -15.02 -7.78 -21.48
CA GLY A 173 -14.25 -6.59 -21.88
C GLY A 173 -13.03 -6.87 -22.77
N ASN A 174 -12.37 -8.02 -22.60
CA ASN A 174 -11.15 -8.36 -23.34
C ASN A 174 -11.40 -9.33 -24.50
N VAL A 175 -12.30 -10.32 -24.36
CA VAL A 175 -12.61 -11.32 -25.40
C VAL A 175 -13.57 -10.76 -26.45
N LEU A 176 -14.49 -9.84 -26.08
CA LEU A 176 -15.31 -9.17 -27.10
C LEU A 176 -14.46 -8.29 -28.03
N LYS A 177 -13.31 -7.79 -27.56
CA LYS A 177 -12.37 -7.00 -28.37
C LYS A 177 -11.49 -7.84 -29.29
N THR A 178 -11.38 -9.15 -29.07
CA THR A 178 -10.60 -10.05 -29.94
C THR A 178 -11.40 -10.61 -31.10
N GLY A 179 -12.74 -10.43 -31.12
CA GLY A 179 -13.61 -10.93 -32.18
C GLY A 179 -13.95 -12.42 -32.09
N PHE A 180 -13.56 -13.09 -31.00
CA PHE A 180 -13.85 -14.51 -30.81
C PHE A 180 -15.23 -14.73 -30.17
N TYR A 181 -16.14 -15.36 -30.93
CA TYR A 181 -17.48 -15.74 -30.48
C TYR A 181 -17.64 -17.27 -30.45
N PRO A 182 -18.36 -17.85 -29.46
CA PRO A 182 -19.00 -17.17 -28.34
C PRO A 182 -17.98 -16.80 -27.23
N PRO A 183 -18.04 -15.58 -26.67
CA PRO A 183 -17.00 -15.03 -25.79
C PRO A 183 -16.88 -15.78 -24.44
N LEU A 184 -18.00 -16.35 -23.95
CA LEU A 184 -18.02 -17.16 -22.73
C LEU A 184 -17.17 -18.42 -22.86
N PHE A 185 -17.16 -19.07 -24.02
CA PHE A 185 -16.33 -20.27 -24.23
C PHE A 185 -14.83 -19.94 -24.07
N TRP A 186 -14.37 -18.90 -24.75
CA TRP A 186 -12.96 -18.49 -24.71
C TRP A 186 -12.53 -17.93 -23.36
N ALA A 187 -13.44 -17.29 -22.63
CA ALA A 187 -13.22 -16.88 -21.25
C ALA A 187 -12.82 -18.05 -20.33
N TRP A 188 -13.56 -19.16 -20.44
CA TRP A 188 -13.32 -20.36 -19.65
C TRP A 188 -12.01 -21.06 -20.06
N VAL A 189 -11.68 -21.08 -21.36
CA VAL A 189 -10.39 -21.62 -21.84
C VAL A 189 -9.22 -20.86 -21.24
N VAL A 190 -9.25 -19.52 -21.26
CA VAL A 190 -8.18 -18.69 -20.68
C VAL A 190 -8.10 -18.91 -19.17
N ALA A 191 -9.23 -18.92 -18.46
CA ALA A 191 -9.27 -19.18 -17.02
C ALA A 191 -8.68 -20.55 -16.65
N LEU A 192 -8.94 -21.60 -17.44
CA LEU A 192 -8.38 -22.94 -17.23
C LEU A 192 -6.88 -23.03 -17.53
N LEU A 193 -6.39 -22.30 -18.52
CA LEU A 193 -4.96 -22.27 -18.88
C LEU A 193 -4.11 -21.41 -17.93
N SER A 194 -4.75 -20.59 -17.10
CA SER A 194 -4.10 -19.68 -16.14
C SER A 194 -4.23 -20.13 -14.68
N ALA A 195 -4.82 -21.30 -14.45
CA ALA A 195 -4.87 -22.02 -13.17
C ALA A 195 -3.72 -23.05 -13.10
#